data_AF-A0A4Q3Y2X5-F1
#
_entry.id   AF-A0A4Q3Y2X5-F1
#
_cell.length_a   1.000
_cell.length_b   1.000
_cell.length_c   1.000
_cell.angle_alpha   90.00
_cell.angle_beta   90.00
_cell.angle_gamma   90.00
#
_symmetry.space_group_name_H-M   'P 1'
#
loop_
_entity.id
_entity.type
_entity.pdbx_description
1 polymer ?
#
loop_
_entity_poly.entity_id
_entity_poly.type
_entity_poly.pdbx_seq_one_letter_code
_entity_poly.pdbx_strand_id
1 'polypeptide(L)'
;MTSCSIFSAASYIEAVCKEIDHLADQTKGILAELGWDPSYDDDFTVDESHSALRYARRYLLSRAYRNQRKAAELVLHFDLFRSPCEGGWEGAKQALLIVGYSPLNGDGGWDSETLAPQDNGQMTDANVREWLSPALEDRLMVWDRPGGASDYAKAEWLFAVRLSEITDIDALNRMVILPIRSLLDPVGAPEKGLETANAIHWPAQLT
;
A
#
# COMPACT_ATOMS: atom_id res chain seq x y z
N MET A 1 10.46 -27.57 2.26
CA MET A 1 10.01 -26.26 1.76
C MET A 1 9.52 -25.51 2.97
N THR A 2 10.35 -24.61 3.51
CA THR A 2 10.06 -23.84 4.72
C THR A 2 9.15 -22.67 4.36
N SER A 3 7.98 -22.66 4.99
CA SER A 3 6.94 -21.64 4.91
C SER A 3 7.50 -20.25 5.19
N CYS A 4 7.22 -19.26 4.34
CA CYS A 4 7.56 -17.88 4.61
C CYS A 4 6.64 -17.34 5.71
N SER A 5 7.18 -17.31 6.92
CA SER A 5 6.51 -16.94 8.15
C SER A 5 6.92 -15.54 8.57
N ILE A 6 6.47 -14.51 7.85
CA ILE A 6 6.35 -13.17 8.45
C ILE A 6 5.53 -13.27 9.77
N PHE A 7 4.78 -14.37 9.96
CA PHE A 7 3.82 -14.60 11.03
C PHE A 7 4.24 -15.50 12.22
N SER A 8 5.51 -15.82 12.46
CA SER A 8 5.84 -16.71 13.61
C SER A 8 6.93 -16.25 14.59
N ALA A 9 7.33 -14.98 14.63
CA ALA A 9 8.28 -14.53 15.65
C ALA A 9 8.17 -13.04 16.02
N ALA A 10 7.47 -12.76 17.12
CA ALA A 10 7.53 -11.49 17.86
C ALA A 10 8.92 -11.22 18.51
N SER A 11 9.90 -12.11 18.32
CA SER A 11 11.25 -12.00 18.88
C SER A 11 12.29 -11.44 17.89
N TYR A 12 11.91 -11.01 16.68
CA TYR A 12 12.86 -10.51 15.67
C TYR A 12 12.30 -9.33 14.85
N ILE A 13 12.18 -8.16 15.46
CA ILE A 13 11.87 -6.90 14.73
C ILE A 13 12.82 -6.74 13.53
N GLU A 14 14.12 -7.01 13.72
CA GLU A 14 15.12 -6.95 12.64
C GLU A 14 14.82 -7.89 11.46
N ALA A 15 14.24 -9.08 11.72
CA ALA A 15 13.88 -10.00 10.63
C ALA A 15 12.66 -9.49 9.86
N VAL A 16 11.69 -8.88 10.54
CA VAL A 16 10.52 -8.26 9.92
C VAL A 16 10.95 -7.07 9.06
N CYS A 17 11.85 -6.22 9.56
CA CYS A 17 12.40 -5.10 8.78
C CYS A 17 13.14 -5.59 7.53
N LYS A 18 13.98 -6.63 7.66
CA LYS A 18 14.70 -7.22 6.51
C LYS A 18 13.74 -7.79 5.46
N GLU A 19 12.62 -8.36 5.88
CA GLU A 19 11.63 -8.87 4.93
C GLU A 19 10.85 -7.73 4.25
N ILE A 20 10.55 -6.65 4.99
CA ILE A 20 10.01 -5.42 4.39
C ILE A 20 10.98 -4.87 3.35
N ASP A 21 12.28 -4.78 3.68
CA ASP A 21 13.33 -4.37 2.75
C ASP A 21 13.36 -5.27 1.52
N HIS A 22 13.27 -6.59 1.73
CA HIS A 22 13.26 -7.55 0.63
C HIS A 22 12.05 -7.36 -0.30
N LEU A 23 10.84 -7.22 0.25
CA LEU A 23 9.62 -6.97 -0.51
C LEU A 23 9.67 -5.62 -1.25
N ALA A 24 10.24 -4.61 -0.61
CA ALA A 24 10.44 -3.28 -1.18
C ALA A 24 11.41 -3.31 -2.37
N ASP A 25 12.53 -4.01 -2.22
CA ASP A 25 13.53 -4.18 -3.28
C ASP A 25 12.98 -5.01 -4.45
N GLN A 26 12.26 -6.09 -4.17
CA GLN A 26 11.57 -6.88 -5.19
C GLN A 26 10.57 -6.04 -5.97
N THR A 27 9.75 -5.26 -5.26
CA THR A 27 8.80 -4.34 -5.89
C THR A 27 9.54 -3.38 -6.81
N LYS A 28 10.57 -2.68 -6.31
CA LYS A 28 11.38 -1.76 -7.10
C LYS A 28 11.94 -2.40 -8.38
N GLY A 29 12.48 -3.61 -8.26
CA GLY A 29 13.02 -4.37 -9.40
C GLY A 29 11.95 -4.62 -10.47
N ILE A 30 10.77 -5.10 -10.05
CA ILE A 30 9.66 -5.38 -10.96
C ILE A 30 9.14 -4.08 -11.61
N LEU A 31 9.02 -2.98 -10.86
CA LEU A 31 8.61 -1.69 -11.41
C LEU A 31 9.60 -1.19 -12.49
N ALA A 32 10.91 -1.37 -12.26
CA ALA A 32 11.94 -1.02 -13.24
C ALA A 32 11.87 -1.89 -14.50
N GLU A 33 11.61 -3.20 -14.36
CA GLU A 33 11.39 -4.11 -15.51
C GLU A 33 10.16 -3.72 -16.34
N LEU A 34 9.13 -3.15 -15.69
CA LEU A 34 7.96 -2.58 -16.36
C LEU A 34 8.24 -1.23 -17.04
N GLY A 35 9.46 -0.67 -16.88
CA GLY A 35 9.89 0.58 -17.49
C GLY A 35 9.47 1.84 -16.72
N TRP A 36 8.92 1.69 -15.51
CA TRP A 36 8.69 2.80 -14.60
C TRP A 36 9.97 3.01 -13.82
N ASP A 37 10.73 4.04 -14.17
CA ASP A 37 12.04 4.34 -13.59
C ASP A 37 11.85 4.76 -12.12
N PRO A 38 12.04 3.84 -11.14
CA PRO A 38 11.66 4.07 -9.76
C PRO A 38 12.89 4.57 -8.99
N SER A 39 12.95 5.88 -8.70
CA SER A 39 13.96 6.41 -7.79
C SER A 39 13.47 6.30 -6.35
N TYR A 40 14.39 5.91 -5.46
CA TYR A 40 14.11 5.80 -4.03
C TYR A 40 14.20 7.18 -3.39
N ASP A 41 13.18 7.59 -2.62
CA ASP A 41 13.15 8.91 -2.00
C ASP A 41 13.52 8.83 -0.51
N ASP A 42 12.82 8.01 0.29
CA ASP A 42 13.06 7.93 1.74
C ASP A 42 12.54 6.63 2.40
N ASP A 43 13.30 6.18 3.41
CA ASP A 43 12.90 5.22 4.45
C ASP A 43 12.44 5.99 5.69
N PHE A 44 11.27 5.68 6.24
CA PHE A 44 10.93 6.20 7.56
C PHE A 44 10.10 5.20 8.37
N THR A 45 10.51 5.04 9.62
CA THR A 45 9.84 4.24 10.63
C THR A 45 8.95 5.19 11.41
N VAL A 46 7.65 4.92 11.42
CA VAL A 46 6.70 5.79 12.11
C VAL A 46 6.14 5.03 13.29
N ASP A 47 6.59 5.47 14.46
CA ASP A 47 6.21 4.99 15.77
C ASP A 47 6.76 3.59 16.13
N GLU A 48 7.74 3.59 17.05
CA GLU A 48 8.17 2.41 17.81
C GLU A 48 7.50 2.41 19.21
N SER A 49 6.30 2.97 19.37
CA SER A 49 5.55 2.81 20.61
C SER A 49 5.31 1.32 20.86
N HIS A 50 5.14 0.95 22.14
CA HIS A 50 4.86 -0.43 22.55
C HIS A 50 3.60 -1.05 21.92
N SER A 51 2.87 -0.32 21.06
CA SER A 51 1.55 -0.62 20.53
C SER A 51 1.44 -0.64 19.00
N ALA A 52 2.42 -0.17 18.22
CA ALA A 52 2.37 -0.26 16.76
C ALA A 52 3.78 -0.31 16.16
N LEU A 53 3.91 -0.89 14.96
CA LEU A 53 5.13 -0.83 14.18
C LEU A 53 4.75 -0.55 12.74
N ARG A 54 5.11 0.64 12.24
CA ARG A 54 4.79 1.07 10.87
C ARG A 54 6.04 1.39 10.09
N TYR A 55 6.13 0.82 8.90
CA TYR A 55 7.21 1.10 7.95
C TYR A 55 6.64 1.60 6.65
N ALA A 56 7.28 2.60 6.05
CA ALA A 56 6.94 3.07 4.72
C ALA A 56 8.15 3.04 3.78
N ARG A 57 7.90 2.74 2.52
CA ARG A 57 8.87 2.83 1.41
C ARG A 57 8.28 3.71 0.32
N ARG A 58 9.00 4.75 -0.07
CA ARG A 58 8.57 5.71 -1.11
C ARG A 58 9.35 5.51 -2.41
N TYR A 59 8.62 5.45 -3.51
CA TYR A 59 9.16 5.40 -4.86
C TYR A 59 8.65 6.59 -5.66
N LEU A 60 9.57 7.32 -6.27
CA LEU A 60 9.26 8.29 -7.30
C LEU A 60 9.30 7.59 -8.65
N LEU A 61 8.12 7.38 -9.22
CA LEU A 61 7.90 6.75 -10.51
C LEU A 61 7.93 7.79 -11.62
N SER A 62 8.99 7.75 -12.43
CA SER A 62 9.01 8.44 -13.71
C SER A 62 8.49 7.53 -14.81
N ARG A 63 7.76 8.10 -15.78
CA ARG A 63 7.18 7.39 -16.93
C ARG A 63 6.15 6.31 -16.58
N ALA A 64 5.48 6.45 -15.43
CA ALA A 64 4.37 5.61 -15.01
C ALA A 64 3.24 5.57 -16.05
N TYR A 65 2.98 6.69 -16.73
CA TYR A 65 1.98 6.79 -17.78
C TYR A 65 2.39 7.78 -18.89
N ARG A 66 1.68 7.70 -20.02
CA ARG A 66 1.97 8.53 -21.21
C ARG A 66 1.74 10.02 -20.90
N ASN A 67 2.71 10.86 -21.28
CA ASN A 67 2.72 12.32 -21.07
C ASN A 67 2.88 12.80 -19.62
N GLN A 68 3.33 11.93 -18.72
CA GLN A 68 3.72 12.33 -17.37
C GLN A 68 4.87 13.35 -17.43
N ARG A 69 4.69 14.52 -16.79
CA ARG A 69 5.69 15.61 -16.76
C ARG A 69 6.50 15.67 -15.47
N LYS A 70 5.90 15.26 -14.35
CA LYS A 70 6.51 15.16 -13.02
C LYS A 70 6.49 13.71 -12.58
N ALA A 71 7.48 13.25 -11.81
CA ALA A 71 7.42 11.93 -11.20
C ALA A 71 6.13 11.80 -10.37
N ALA A 72 5.61 10.58 -10.26
CA ALA A 72 4.51 10.26 -9.38
C ALA A 72 5.06 9.54 -8.17
N GLU A 73 4.41 9.65 -7.04
CA GLU A 73 4.78 8.94 -5.83
C GLU A 73 3.98 7.64 -5.73
N LEU A 74 4.67 6.56 -5.39
CA LEU A 74 4.09 5.31 -4.92
C LEU A 74 4.64 5.02 -3.52
N VAL A 75 3.75 4.77 -2.57
CA VAL A 75 4.10 4.46 -1.18
C VAL A 75 3.62 3.06 -0.85
N LEU A 76 4.53 2.24 -0.32
CA LEU A 76 4.20 0.97 0.33
C LEU A 76 4.26 1.20 1.83
N HIS A 77 3.11 1.20 2.49
CA HIS A 77 2.97 1.37 3.94
C HIS A 77 2.59 0.04 4.59
N PHE A 78 3.46 -0.45 5.46
CA PHE A 78 3.34 -1.68 6.19
C PHE A 78 2.84 -1.35 7.61
N ASP A 79 1.60 -1.71 7.90
CA ASP A 79 0.97 -1.54 9.21
C ASP A 79 0.96 -2.90 9.93
N LEU A 80 1.91 -3.12 10.84
CA LEU A 80 2.18 -4.45 11.41
C LEU A 80 1.51 -4.70 12.76
N PHE A 81 1.11 -3.66 13.49
CA PHE A 81 0.66 -3.85 14.87
C PHE A 81 -0.28 -2.73 15.36
N ARG A 82 -1.31 -3.12 16.14
CA ARG A 82 -2.23 -2.21 16.85
C ARG A 82 -2.61 -2.79 18.22
N SER A 83 -1.96 -2.27 19.27
CA SER A 83 -2.32 -2.37 20.69
C SER A 83 -2.21 -3.74 21.39
N PRO A 84 -2.02 -3.77 22.73
CA PRO A 84 -1.69 -4.98 23.47
C PRO A 84 -2.96 -5.77 23.75
N CYS A 85 -3.22 -6.83 22.99
CA CYS A 85 -4.13 -7.86 23.45
C CYS A 85 -3.48 -8.58 24.64
N GLU A 86 -4.18 -8.68 25.77
CA GLU A 86 -3.80 -9.57 26.86
C GLU A 86 -3.83 -11.02 26.33
N GLY A 87 -2.70 -11.50 25.82
CA GLY A 87 -2.54 -12.88 25.36
C GLY A 87 -2.08 -13.01 23.91
N GLY A 88 -0.76 -13.00 23.71
CA GLY A 88 -0.14 -13.56 22.52
C GLY A 88 -0.26 -12.76 21.22
N TRP A 89 0.56 -13.17 20.25
CA TRP A 89 0.81 -12.47 18.98
C TRP A 89 -0.23 -12.82 17.89
N GLU A 90 -1.52 -12.92 18.25
CA GLU A 90 -2.59 -13.22 17.27
C GLU A 90 -2.90 -12.03 16.32
N GLY A 91 -2.47 -10.81 16.67
CA GLY A 91 -2.71 -9.58 15.91
C GLY A 91 -1.96 -9.48 14.58
N ALA A 92 -0.95 -10.31 14.31
CA ALA A 92 -0.23 -10.29 13.03
C ALA A 92 -1.13 -10.69 11.85
N LYS A 93 -2.23 -11.42 12.07
CA LYS A 93 -3.24 -11.71 11.04
C LYS A 93 -3.92 -10.46 10.48
N GLN A 94 -3.85 -9.34 11.20
CA GLN A 94 -4.48 -8.07 10.86
C GLN A 94 -3.50 -7.09 10.19
N ALA A 95 -2.25 -7.50 9.96
CA ALA A 95 -1.24 -6.66 9.33
C ALA A 95 -1.59 -6.38 7.86
N LEU A 96 -1.49 -5.11 7.48
CA LEU A 96 -1.85 -4.63 6.14
C LEU A 96 -0.63 -4.07 5.41
N LEU A 97 -0.61 -4.31 4.10
CA LEU A 97 0.17 -3.52 3.15
C LEU A 97 -0.80 -2.57 2.45
N ILE A 98 -0.59 -1.28 2.68
CA ILE A 98 -1.35 -0.19 2.08
C ILE A 98 -0.49 0.39 0.96
N VAL A 99 -1.06 0.45 -0.23
CA VAL A 99 -0.41 0.97 -1.43
C VAL A 99 -1.06 2.28 -1.77
N GLY A 100 -0.33 3.39 -1.62
CA GLY A 100 -0.77 4.73 -1.97
C GLY A 100 -0.09 5.22 -3.24
N TYR A 101 -0.83 5.94 -4.09
CA TYR A 101 -0.31 6.60 -5.29
C TYR A 101 -0.71 8.07 -5.35
N SER A 102 0.22 8.94 -5.73
CA SER A 102 -0.04 10.36 -5.99
C SER A 102 0.69 10.84 -7.25
N PRO A 103 0.04 11.51 -8.22
CA PRO A 103 0.71 12.01 -9.42
C PRO A 103 1.58 13.27 -9.20
N LEU A 104 1.92 13.66 -7.94
CA LEU A 104 2.73 14.82 -7.52
C LEU A 104 2.51 16.10 -8.36
N ASN A 105 1.24 16.37 -8.69
CA ASN A 105 0.85 17.53 -9.47
C ASN A 105 0.79 18.83 -8.63
N GLY A 106 1.14 18.78 -7.33
CA GLY A 106 1.11 19.87 -6.34
C GLY A 106 2.05 19.60 -5.15
N ASP A 107 1.77 20.20 -3.99
CA ASP A 107 2.63 20.15 -2.78
C ASP A 107 2.45 18.90 -1.89
N GLY A 108 1.62 17.93 -2.29
CA GLY A 108 1.24 16.79 -1.45
C GLY A 108 1.60 15.42 -2.03
N GLY A 109 2.40 14.66 -1.29
CA GLY A 109 2.51 13.21 -1.38
C GLY A 109 1.78 12.56 -0.20
N TRP A 110 1.71 11.23 -0.19
CA TRP A 110 1.21 10.48 0.96
C TRP A 110 2.19 10.58 2.12
N ASP A 111 1.69 11.03 3.26
CA ASP A 111 2.39 10.86 4.52
C ASP A 111 2.02 9.51 5.14
N SER A 112 2.98 8.83 5.75
CA SER A 112 2.72 7.57 6.46
C SER A 112 1.66 7.72 7.56
N GLU A 113 1.60 8.89 8.21
CA GLU A 113 0.60 9.17 9.25
C GLU A 113 -0.81 9.28 8.66
N THR A 114 -0.91 9.66 7.38
CA THR A 114 -2.17 9.81 6.65
C THR A 114 -2.69 8.48 6.09
N LEU A 115 -1.80 7.51 5.87
CA LEU A 115 -2.12 6.18 5.34
C LEU A 115 -2.45 5.14 6.42
N ALA A 116 -2.23 5.46 7.70
CA ALA A 116 -2.46 4.52 8.79
C ALA A 116 -3.97 4.32 9.04
N PRO A 117 -4.49 3.09 9.15
CA PRO A 117 -5.87 2.89 9.58
C PRO A 117 -5.98 2.81 11.10
N GLN A 118 -7.13 3.21 11.62
CA GLN A 118 -7.61 3.07 13.00
C GLN A 118 -8.24 1.69 13.22
N ASP A 119 -8.39 1.28 14.48
CA ASP A 119 -8.97 -0.01 14.88
C ASP A 119 -10.38 -0.28 14.30
N ASN A 120 -11.13 0.78 13.98
CA ASN A 120 -12.44 0.70 13.34
C ASN A 120 -12.37 0.49 11.80
N GLY A 121 -11.17 0.33 11.24
CA GLY A 121 -10.92 0.14 9.81
C GLY A 121 -10.92 1.40 8.96
N GLN A 122 -11.11 2.59 9.54
CA GLN A 122 -11.02 3.88 8.82
C GLN A 122 -9.62 4.46 8.87
N MET A 123 -9.26 5.41 8.01
CA MET A 123 -7.97 6.11 8.10
C MET A 123 -7.88 7.00 9.35
N THR A 124 -6.67 7.15 9.90
CA THR A 124 -6.38 8.00 11.08
C THR A 124 -6.63 9.47 10.81
N ASP A 125 -6.22 9.95 9.63
CA ASP A 125 -6.35 11.33 9.23
C ASP A 125 -7.80 11.67 8.83
N ALA A 126 -8.36 12.72 9.42
CA ALA A 126 -9.72 13.16 9.16
C ALA A 126 -9.90 13.73 7.74
N ASN A 127 -8.90 14.44 7.22
CA ASN A 127 -8.94 14.95 5.85
C ASN A 127 -8.90 13.78 4.86
N VAL A 128 -8.08 12.76 5.10
CA VAL A 128 -8.08 11.56 4.25
C VAL A 128 -9.45 10.89 4.22
N ARG A 129 -10.12 10.76 5.38
CA ARG A 129 -11.47 10.18 5.44
C ARG A 129 -12.54 11.00 4.74
N GLU A 130 -12.44 12.32 4.80
CA GLU A 130 -13.44 13.23 4.20
C GLU A 130 -13.26 13.38 2.69
N TRP A 131 -12.03 13.25 2.19
CA TRP A 131 -11.69 13.54 0.79
C TRP A 131 -11.48 12.29 -0.06
N LEU A 132 -11.35 11.10 0.54
CA LEU A 132 -11.34 9.84 -0.19
C LEU A 132 -12.75 9.30 -0.37
N SER A 133 -13.15 9.11 -1.63
CA SER A 133 -14.37 8.40 -1.99
C SER A 133 -14.08 6.95 -2.35
N PRO A 134 -14.91 5.99 -1.93
CA PRO A 134 -14.75 4.60 -2.34
C PRO A 134 -15.05 4.44 -3.84
N ALA A 135 -14.33 3.52 -4.47
CA ALA A 135 -14.47 3.10 -5.85
C ALA A 135 -14.24 1.58 -5.97
N LEU A 136 -14.71 1.00 -7.07
CA LEU A 136 -14.49 -0.41 -7.40
C LEU A 136 -14.89 -1.36 -6.25
N GLU A 137 -16.16 -1.28 -5.85
CA GLU A 137 -16.73 -2.03 -4.71
C GLU A 137 -15.99 -1.77 -3.38
N ASP A 138 -15.68 -0.52 -3.08
CA ASP A 138 -15.02 -0.10 -1.84
C ASP A 138 -13.61 -0.70 -1.62
N ARG A 139 -12.99 -1.31 -2.64
CA ARG A 139 -11.62 -1.87 -2.55
C ARG A 139 -10.53 -0.87 -2.94
N LEU A 140 -10.93 0.20 -3.62
CA LEU A 140 -10.08 1.32 -3.96
C LEU A 140 -10.66 2.57 -3.32
N MET A 141 -9.81 3.36 -2.68
CA MET A 141 -10.18 4.70 -2.22
C MET A 141 -9.50 5.71 -3.13
N VAL A 142 -10.25 6.72 -3.60
CA VAL A 142 -9.79 7.69 -4.59
C VAL A 142 -10.06 9.10 -4.08
N TRP A 143 -9.09 9.99 -4.20
CA TRP A 143 -9.26 11.38 -3.82
C TRP A 143 -10.30 12.05 -4.70
N ASP A 144 -11.40 12.46 -4.07
CA ASP A 144 -12.52 13.08 -4.74
C ASP A 144 -12.11 14.48 -5.20
N ARG A 145 -11.89 14.60 -6.51
CA ARG A 145 -11.72 15.89 -7.17
C ARG A 145 -13.01 16.20 -7.94
N PRO A 146 -13.48 17.45 -7.91
CA PRO A 146 -14.66 17.86 -8.68
C PRO A 146 -14.52 17.44 -10.15
N GLY A 147 -15.38 16.52 -10.60
CA GLY A 147 -15.37 15.99 -11.97
C GLY A 147 -15.26 14.46 -12.10
N GLY A 148 -14.99 13.74 -10.99
CA GLY A 148 -14.88 12.28 -10.98
C GLY A 148 -13.59 11.79 -11.65
N ALA A 149 -12.91 10.82 -11.04
CA ALA A 149 -11.71 10.23 -11.62
C ALA A 149 -12.08 9.13 -12.62
N SER A 150 -12.16 9.47 -13.91
CA SER A 150 -12.20 8.46 -14.98
C SER A 150 -10.80 7.96 -15.37
N ASP A 151 -9.74 8.54 -14.79
CA ASP A 151 -8.34 8.28 -15.12
C ASP A 151 -7.52 8.15 -13.84
N TYR A 152 -7.38 6.92 -13.35
CA TYR A 152 -6.67 6.59 -12.11
C TYR A 152 -5.17 6.92 -12.17
N ALA A 153 -4.57 6.99 -13.35
CA ALA A 153 -3.18 7.43 -13.52
C ALA A 153 -2.97 8.92 -13.19
N LYS A 154 -4.05 9.71 -13.08
CA LYS A 154 -4.01 11.13 -12.74
C LYS A 154 -4.73 11.47 -11.43
N ALA A 155 -5.25 10.46 -10.75
CA ALA A 155 -5.91 10.60 -9.46
C ALA A 155 -4.97 10.13 -8.34
N GLU A 156 -5.19 10.64 -7.14
CA GLU A 156 -4.61 10.08 -5.92
C GLU A 156 -5.51 8.94 -5.46
N TRP A 157 -4.92 7.80 -5.12
CA TRP A 157 -5.68 6.63 -4.70
C TRP A 157 -4.88 5.75 -3.76
N LEU A 158 -5.58 4.87 -3.05
CA LEU A 158 -4.99 3.81 -2.26
C LEU A 158 -5.83 2.54 -2.28
N PHE A 159 -5.18 1.40 -2.10
CA PHE A 159 -5.80 0.12 -1.78
C PHE A 159 -4.96 -0.58 -0.71
N ALA A 160 -5.52 -1.63 -0.11
CA ALA A 160 -4.78 -2.42 0.88
C ALA A 160 -5.01 -3.91 0.71
N VAL A 161 -3.99 -4.68 1.06
CA VAL A 161 -4.00 -6.15 1.07
C VAL A 161 -3.47 -6.66 2.40
N ARG A 162 -3.83 -7.89 2.77
CA ARG A 162 -3.29 -8.53 3.97
C ARG A 162 -1.86 -8.99 3.70
N LEU A 163 -0.93 -8.60 4.58
CA LEU A 163 0.46 -9.07 4.48
C LEU A 163 0.57 -10.59 4.59
N SER A 164 -0.37 -11.23 5.28
CA SER A 164 -0.43 -12.70 5.45
C SER A 164 -0.70 -13.49 4.20
N GLU A 165 -1.18 -12.84 3.16
CA GLU A 165 -1.49 -13.46 1.88
C GLU A 165 -0.34 -13.32 0.86
N ILE A 166 0.68 -12.51 1.16
CA ILE A 166 1.88 -12.33 0.33
C ILE A 166 2.95 -13.32 0.79
N THR A 167 2.87 -14.55 0.27
CA THR A 167 3.77 -15.66 0.69
C THR A 167 4.99 -15.84 -0.21
N ASP A 168 4.95 -15.27 -1.41
CA ASP A 168 5.96 -15.43 -2.47
C ASP A 168 5.86 -14.29 -3.51
N ILE A 169 6.78 -14.31 -4.47
CA ILE A 169 6.86 -13.31 -5.54
C ILE A 169 5.66 -13.32 -6.49
N ASP A 170 5.02 -14.48 -6.69
CA ASP A 170 3.82 -14.58 -7.53
C ASP A 170 2.62 -13.94 -6.84
N ALA A 171 2.51 -14.11 -5.52
CA ALA A 171 1.55 -13.41 -4.69
C ALA A 171 1.82 -11.90 -4.70
N LEU A 172 3.07 -11.45 -4.54
CA LEU A 172 3.43 -10.03 -4.65
C LEU A 172 3.02 -9.45 -6.02
N ASN A 173 3.34 -10.14 -7.10
CA ASN A 173 2.98 -9.73 -8.45
C ASN A 173 1.47 -9.61 -8.63
N ARG A 174 0.72 -10.62 -8.20
CA ARG A 174 -0.74 -10.65 -8.33
C ARG A 174 -1.43 -9.63 -7.44
N MET A 175 -0.95 -9.44 -6.21
CA MET A 175 -1.64 -8.67 -5.16
C MET A 175 -1.23 -7.21 -5.07
N VAL A 176 -0.04 -6.86 -5.56
CA VAL A 176 0.48 -5.49 -5.44
C VAL A 176 0.76 -4.94 -6.84
N ILE A 177 1.59 -5.62 -7.62
CA ILE A 177 2.09 -5.09 -8.90
C ILE A 177 0.99 -4.99 -9.96
N LEU A 178 0.21 -6.06 -10.16
CA LEU A 178 -0.84 -6.10 -11.18
C LEU A 178 -1.94 -5.06 -10.96
N PRO A 179 -2.45 -4.83 -9.73
CA PRO A 179 -3.32 -3.70 -9.42
C PRO A 179 -2.71 -2.35 -9.79
N ILE A 180 -1.47 -2.08 -9.36
CA ILE A 180 -0.78 -0.81 -9.67
C ILE A 180 -0.75 -0.62 -11.19
N ARG A 181 -0.35 -1.65 -11.94
CA ARG A 181 -0.31 -1.61 -13.40
C ARG A 181 -1.67 -1.37 -14.02
N SER A 182 -2.71 -2.03 -13.51
CA SER A 182 -4.07 -1.89 -14.05
C SER A 182 -4.65 -0.50 -13.77
N LEU A 183 -4.30 0.12 -12.65
CA LEU A 183 -4.70 1.49 -12.29
C LEU A 183 -3.92 2.56 -13.06
N LEU A 184 -2.66 2.30 -13.41
CA LEU A 184 -1.82 3.23 -14.18
C LEU A 184 -1.97 3.08 -15.70
N ASP A 185 -2.62 2.02 -16.18
CA ASP A 185 -2.93 1.83 -17.60
C ASP A 185 -4.25 2.51 -17.98
N PRO A 186 -4.23 3.59 -18.79
CA PRO A 186 -5.45 4.31 -19.19
C PRO A 186 -6.37 3.48 -20.11
N VAL A 187 -5.93 2.32 -20.60
CA VAL A 187 -6.72 1.37 -21.40
C VAL A 187 -7.01 0.09 -20.61
N GLY A 188 -6.55 0.02 -19.35
CA GLY A 188 -6.68 -1.13 -18.49
C GLY A 188 -8.11 -1.35 -17.96
N ALA A 189 -8.32 -2.52 -17.36
CA ALA A 189 -9.51 -2.85 -16.58
C ALA A 189 -9.11 -2.86 -15.09
N PRO A 190 -9.14 -1.72 -14.40
CA PRO A 190 -8.67 -1.59 -13.01
C PRO A 190 -9.41 -2.51 -12.04
N GLU A 191 -10.69 -2.81 -12.33
CA GLU A 191 -11.52 -3.78 -11.61
C GLU A 191 -10.82 -5.14 -11.54
N LYS A 192 -10.34 -5.64 -12.69
CA LYS A 192 -9.72 -6.97 -12.78
C LYS A 192 -8.42 -7.05 -11.99
N GLY A 193 -7.63 -5.98 -11.99
CA GLY A 193 -6.40 -5.90 -11.20
C GLY A 193 -6.69 -6.08 -9.71
N LEU A 194 -7.64 -5.29 -9.18
CA LEU A 194 -8.01 -5.33 -7.76
C LEU A 194 -8.77 -6.60 -7.36
N GLU A 195 -9.58 -7.17 -8.24
CA GLU A 195 -10.20 -8.49 -8.02
C GLU A 195 -9.15 -9.57 -7.80
N THR A 196 -8.10 -9.61 -8.63
CA THR A 196 -7.03 -10.61 -8.49
C THR A 196 -6.18 -10.42 -7.24
N ALA A 197 -6.15 -9.20 -6.72
CA ALA A 197 -5.32 -8.86 -5.56
C ALA A 197 -5.91 -9.21 -4.22
N ASN A 198 -7.18 -9.63 -4.17
CA ASN A 198 -7.90 -9.80 -2.92
C ASN A 198 -7.81 -8.55 -2.03
N ALA A 199 -7.90 -7.36 -2.65
CA ALA A 199 -7.90 -6.10 -1.93
C ALA A 199 -9.06 -6.07 -0.91
N ILE A 200 -8.78 -5.53 0.27
CA ILE A 200 -9.78 -5.43 1.34
C ILE A 200 -10.86 -4.41 0.97
N HIS A 201 -12.04 -4.55 1.57
CA HIS A 201 -13.12 -3.56 1.47
C HIS A 201 -12.94 -2.49 2.54
N TRP A 202 -13.24 -1.24 2.21
CA TRP A 202 -13.23 -0.11 3.13
C TRP A 202 -14.65 0.21 3.65
N PRO A 203 -14.81 0.54 4.95
CA PRO A 203 -13.80 0.50 6.01
C PRO A 203 -13.30 -0.92 6.26
N ALA A 204 -11.99 -1.04 6.52
CA ALA A 204 -11.31 -2.33 6.68
C ALA A 204 -11.95 -3.18 7.78
N GLN A 205 -12.49 -4.34 7.43
CA GLN A 205 -12.94 -5.31 8.42
C GLN A 205 -11.74 -6.03 9.02
N LEU A 206 -11.28 -5.53 10.17
CA LEU A 206 -10.15 -6.05 10.94
C LEU A 206 -10.67 -6.99 12.05
N THR A 207 -11.39 -8.04 11.65
CA THR A 207 -11.88 -9.10 12.55
C THR A 207 -11.07 -10.36 12.39
#